data_AF-A0A353GYZ1-F1
#
_entry.id   AF-A0A353GYZ1-F1
#
_cell.length_a   1.000
_cell.length_b   1.000
_cell.length_c   1.000
_cell.angle_alpha   90.00
_cell.angle_beta   90.00
_cell.angle_gamma   90.00
#
_symmetry.space_group_name_H-M   'P 1'
#
loop_
_entity.id
_entity.type
_entity.pdbx_description
1 polymer ?
#
loop_
_entity_poly.entity_id
_entity_poly.type
_entity_poly.pdbx_seq_one_letter_code
_entity_poly.pdbx_strand_id
1 'polypeptide(L)'
;MPNPLNSHSIPKYENQLVIPPVFEPTVIKDQSNGKVKSHDYQVTISQFPQQILPEGFPETTIWGYGGKVKDKDTGQIIADFQSSPGPTFEARRHIPIHVQWINNLTGPHPLAVDPT
;
A
#
# COMPACT_ATOMS: atom_id res chain seq x y z
N MET A 1 -17.94 0.12 28.08
CA MET A 1 -17.17 -0.68 27.09
C MET A 1 -17.98 -0.72 25.82
N PRO A 2 -17.40 -0.52 24.63
CA PRO A 2 -18.15 -0.65 23.38
C PRO A 2 -18.71 -2.08 23.27
N ASN A 3 -19.96 -2.20 22.85
CA ASN A 3 -20.58 -3.51 22.60
C ASN A 3 -19.99 -4.05 21.29
N PRO A 4 -19.26 -5.18 21.29
CA PRO A 4 -18.67 -5.72 20.07
C PRO A 4 -19.76 -6.13 19.07
N LEU A 5 -19.45 -6.00 17.78
CA LEU A 5 -20.35 -6.40 16.69
C LEU A 5 -20.63 -7.91 16.76
N ASN A 6 -21.89 -8.31 16.56
CA ASN A 6 -22.25 -9.73 16.48
C ASN A 6 -21.65 -10.35 15.20
N SER A 7 -20.77 -11.34 15.35
CA SER A 7 -20.13 -11.99 14.20
C SER A 7 -21.12 -12.73 13.29
N HIS A 8 -22.27 -13.17 13.81
CA HIS A 8 -23.30 -13.86 13.03
C HIS A 8 -24.12 -12.90 12.16
N SER A 9 -24.11 -11.60 12.44
CA SER A 9 -24.80 -10.61 11.61
C SER A 9 -23.97 -10.13 10.43
N ILE A 10 -22.69 -10.53 10.34
CA ILE A 10 -21.81 -10.15 9.23
C ILE A 10 -22.04 -11.15 8.08
N PRO A 11 -22.56 -10.69 6.93
CA PRO A 11 -22.75 -11.54 5.76
C PRO A 11 -21.42 -12.12 5.27
N LYS A 12 -21.45 -13.34 4.75
CA LYS A 12 -20.28 -14.03 4.21
C LYS A 12 -20.33 -14.02 2.69
N TYR A 13 -19.18 -13.86 2.06
CA TYR A 13 -19.01 -13.94 0.60
C TYR A 13 -19.69 -12.82 -0.22
N GLU A 14 -19.98 -11.67 0.40
CA GLU A 14 -20.54 -10.50 -0.30
C GLU A 14 -19.49 -9.72 -1.11
N ASN A 15 -18.30 -9.51 -0.53
CA ASN A 15 -17.30 -8.62 -1.14
C ASN A 15 -16.52 -9.32 -2.23
N GLN A 16 -16.36 -8.64 -3.37
CA GLN A 16 -15.41 -9.06 -4.40
C GLN A 16 -13.98 -8.96 -3.87
N LEU A 17 -13.15 -9.94 -4.21
CA LEU A 17 -11.73 -9.90 -3.86
C LEU A 17 -11.04 -8.75 -4.61
N VAL A 18 -10.48 -7.80 -3.84
CA VAL A 18 -9.70 -6.68 -4.38
C VAL A 18 -8.34 -7.19 -4.85
N ILE A 19 -7.93 -6.74 -6.05
CA ILE A 19 -6.56 -6.92 -6.53
C ILE A 19 -5.82 -5.60 -6.24
N PRO A 20 -4.80 -5.60 -5.35
CA PRO A 20 -4.06 -4.39 -5.06
C PRO A 20 -3.39 -3.80 -6.32
N PRO A 21 -3.27 -2.48 -6.43
CA PRO A 21 -2.54 -1.86 -7.53
C PRO A 21 -1.03 -2.13 -7.40
N VAL A 22 -0.26 -1.75 -8.42
CA VAL A 22 1.20 -1.89 -8.44
C VAL A 22 1.84 -0.54 -8.13
N PHE A 23 2.85 -0.53 -7.25
CA PHE A 23 3.67 0.65 -7.02
C PHE A 23 4.33 1.11 -8.32
N GLU A 24 4.21 2.40 -8.63
CA GLU A 24 4.89 3.01 -9.77
C GLU A 24 6.24 3.55 -9.28
N PRO A 25 7.38 3.02 -9.76
CA PRO A 25 8.69 3.51 -9.32
C PRO A 25 9.01 4.89 -9.89
N THR A 26 10.03 5.51 -9.31
CA THR A 26 10.86 6.48 -10.01
C THR A 26 12.01 5.72 -10.65
N VAL A 27 12.08 5.73 -11.98
CA VAL A 27 13.12 5.00 -12.73
C VAL A 27 14.40 5.82 -12.77
N ILE A 28 15.44 5.34 -12.11
CA ILE A 28 16.77 5.95 -12.11
C ILE A 28 17.58 5.35 -13.26
N LYS A 29 18.14 6.20 -14.11
CA LYS A 29 18.97 5.81 -15.25
C LYS A 29 20.40 6.30 -15.09
N ASP A 30 21.35 5.52 -15.57
CA ASP A 30 22.75 5.93 -15.71
C ASP A 30 22.85 7.05 -16.75
N GLN A 31 23.44 8.18 -16.37
CA GLN A 31 23.59 9.34 -17.25
C GLN A 31 24.51 9.08 -18.45
N SER A 32 25.47 8.15 -18.32
CA SER A 32 26.46 7.84 -19.36
C SER A 32 25.93 6.97 -20.49
N ASN A 33 25.00 6.05 -20.20
CA ASN A 33 24.56 5.02 -21.14
C ASN A 33 23.03 4.81 -21.18
N GLY A 34 22.25 5.52 -20.36
CA GLY A 34 20.79 5.48 -20.34
C GLY A 34 20.19 4.18 -19.79
N LYS A 35 20.99 3.21 -19.35
CA LYS A 35 20.50 1.96 -18.76
C LYS A 35 19.82 2.24 -17.42
N VAL A 36 18.78 1.46 -17.12
CA VAL A 36 18.11 1.51 -15.82
C VAL A 36 19.09 1.04 -14.75
N LYS A 37 19.33 1.91 -13.77
CA LYS A 37 20.22 1.67 -12.64
C LYS A 37 19.45 1.13 -11.44
N SER A 38 18.29 1.70 -11.13
CA SER A 38 17.42 1.24 -10.03
C SER A 38 15.97 1.69 -10.25
N HIS A 39 15.07 1.05 -9.51
CA HIS A 39 13.70 1.51 -9.32
C HIS A 39 13.53 1.98 -7.88
N ASP A 40 13.25 3.26 -7.70
CA ASP A 40 13.18 3.88 -6.38
C ASP A 40 11.72 4.15 -6.00
N TYR A 41 11.37 3.87 -4.75
CA TYR A 41 10.01 3.97 -4.23
C TYR A 41 9.99 4.78 -2.92
N GLN A 42 8.91 5.52 -2.72
CA GLN A 42 8.54 6.07 -1.43
C GLN A 42 7.29 5.34 -0.97
N VAL A 43 7.38 4.66 0.16
CA VAL A 43 6.26 3.93 0.77
C VAL A 43 5.95 4.52 2.11
N THR A 44 4.72 4.98 2.27
CA THR A 44 4.26 5.66 3.47
C THR A 44 3.30 4.75 4.23
N ILE A 45 3.52 4.59 5.53
CA ILE A 45 2.49 4.04 6.43
C ILE A 45 1.64 5.18 6.98
N SER A 46 0.32 5.04 6.88
CA SER A 46 -0.65 6.04 7.31
C SER A 46 -1.81 5.40 8.05
N GLN A 47 -2.52 6.19 8.86
CA GLN A 47 -3.81 5.81 9.45
C GLN A 47 -4.95 6.40 8.62
N PHE A 48 -5.91 5.55 8.22
CA PHE A 48 -7.05 5.98 7.40
C PHE A 48 -8.24 5.03 7.60
N PRO A 49 -9.48 5.49 7.34
CA PRO A 49 -10.64 4.62 7.32
C PRO A 49 -10.67 3.79 6.02
N GLN A 50 -10.99 2.50 6.13
CA GLN A 50 -11.21 1.62 5.00
C GLN A 50 -12.45 0.75 5.25
N GLN A 51 -13.27 0.54 4.23
CA GLN A 51 -14.36 -0.43 4.26
C GLN A 51 -13.79 -1.87 4.30
N ILE A 52 -13.71 -2.46 5.49
CA ILE A 52 -13.22 -3.83 5.71
C ILE A 52 -14.36 -4.86 5.71
N LEU A 53 -15.46 -4.52 6.37
CA LEU A 53 -16.68 -5.34 6.39
C LEU A 53 -17.51 -5.07 5.12
N PRO A 54 -18.55 -5.89 4.83
CA PRO A 54 -19.45 -5.60 3.71
C PRO A 54 -20.05 -4.20 3.75
N GLU A 55 -20.45 -3.70 2.59
CA GLU A 55 -21.13 -2.40 2.48
C GLU A 55 -22.36 -2.37 3.40
N GLY A 56 -22.60 -1.23 4.06
CA GLY A 56 -23.63 -1.06 5.09
C GLY A 56 -23.12 -1.21 6.53
N PHE A 57 -21.91 -1.74 6.73
CA PHE A 57 -21.19 -1.66 8.01
C PHE A 57 -20.29 -0.43 8.05
N PRO A 58 -20.00 0.15 9.23
CA PRO A 58 -19.08 1.28 9.34
C PRO A 58 -17.66 0.91 8.89
N GLU A 59 -16.96 1.88 8.31
CA GLU A 59 -15.54 1.74 7.99
C GLU A 59 -14.70 1.52 9.25
N THR A 60 -13.59 0.81 9.07
CA THR A 60 -12.62 0.57 10.14
C THR A 60 -11.43 1.48 9.95
N THR A 61 -11.08 2.26 10.97
CA THR A 61 -9.81 2.98 10.99
C THR A 61 -8.67 1.98 11.14
N ILE A 62 -7.84 1.88 10.12
CA ILE A 62 -6.71 0.94 10.04
C ILE A 62 -5.40 1.69 9.80
N TRP A 63 -4.30 0.94 9.89
CA TRP A 63 -3.02 1.35 9.32
C TRP A 63 -2.77 0.57 8.04
N GLY A 64 -2.18 1.23 7.04
CA GLY A 64 -1.85 0.61 5.76
C GLY A 64 -0.68 1.32 5.09
N TYR A 65 -0.05 0.59 4.16
CA TYR A 65 1.04 1.11 3.34
C TYR A 65 0.50 1.64 2.02
N GLY A 66 1.14 2.70 1.53
CA GLY A 66 0.70 3.44 0.36
C GLY A 66 1.80 4.22 -0.31
N GLY A 67 1.46 4.89 -1.40
CA GLY A 67 2.36 5.72 -2.19
C GLY A 67 1.91 5.83 -3.64
N LYS A 68 2.87 6.17 -4.52
CA LYS A 68 2.60 6.35 -5.94
C LYS A 68 2.31 4.99 -6.59
N VAL A 69 1.13 4.83 -7.17
CA VAL A 69 0.71 3.60 -7.85
C VAL A 69 0.25 3.90 -9.27
N LYS A 70 0.26 2.85 -10.08
CA LYS A 70 -0.38 2.85 -11.39
C LYS A 70 -1.59 1.92 -11.36
N ASP A 71 -2.75 2.47 -11.67
CA ASP A 71 -3.96 1.69 -11.86
C ASP A 71 -3.80 0.82 -13.11
N LYS A 72 -3.99 -0.49 -12.95
CA LYS A 72 -3.74 -1.48 -14.02
C LYS A 72 -4.79 -1.41 -15.14
N ASP A 73 -6.01 -0.99 -14.81
CA ASP A 73 -7.16 -1.06 -15.71
C ASP A 73 -7.27 0.22 -16.55
N THR A 74 -6.98 1.36 -15.94
CA THR A 74 -7.05 2.71 -16.56
C THR A 74 -5.69 3.26 -16.97
N GLY A 75 -4.59 2.75 -16.39
CA GLY A 75 -3.24 3.28 -16.57
C GLY A 75 -2.98 4.59 -15.81
N GLN A 76 -3.93 5.07 -15.02
CA GLN A 76 -3.82 6.32 -14.27
C GLN A 76 -2.75 6.22 -13.18
N ILE A 77 -1.96 7.28 -13.01
CA ILE A 77 -1.06 7.42 -11.87
C ILE A 77 -1.83 8.08 -10.71
N ILE A 78 -1.81 7.41 -9.56
CA ILE A 78 -2.36 7.93 -8.30
C ILE A 78 -1.16 8.17 -7.37
N ALA A 79 -0.96 9.42 -6.97
CA ALA A 79 0.24 9.83 -6.23
C ALA A 79 0.29 9.28 -4.80
N ASP A 80 -0.85 9.29 -4.11
CA ASP A 80 -0.95 9.00 -2.67
C ASP A 80 -2.01 7.95 -2.39
N PHE A 81 -1.91 6.78 -3.03
CA PHE A 81 -2.84 5.68 -2.79
C PHE A 81 -2.55 5.02 -1.44
N GLN A 82 -3.58 4.62 -0.69
CA GLN A 82 -3.44 3.96 0.61
C GLN A 82 -4.46 2.82 0.74
N SER A 83 -4.00 1.65 1.21
CA SER A 83 -4.85 0.48 1.41
C SER A 83 -4.23 -0.53 2.38
N SER A 84 -5.05 -1.43 2.89
CA SER A 84 -4.62 -2.70 3.49
C SER A 84 -5.37 -3.87 2.83
N PRO A 85 -4.67 -4.82 2.18
CA PRO A 85 -3.22 -4.85 1.93
C PRO A 85 -2.73 -3.65 1.11
N GLY A 86 -1.45 -3.28 1.27
CA GLY A 86 -0.83 -2.21 0.47
C GLY A 86 -0.58 -2.61 -1.00
N PRO A 87 -0.14 -1.67 -1.84
CA PRO A 87 0.19 -1.95 -3.24
C PRO A 87 1.31 -2.99 -3.41
N THR A 88 1.32 -3.67 -4.55
CA THR A 88 2.29 -4.72 -4.88
C THR A 88 3.57 -4.12 -5.48
N PHE A 89 4.72 -4.69 -5.13
CA PHE A 89 5.98 -4.44 -5.84
C PHE A 89 6.18 -5.46 -6.96
N GLU A 90 6.38 -4.98 -8.19
CA GLU A 90 6.79 -5.81 -9.33
C GLU A 90 8.26 -5.56 -9.67
N ALA A 91 9.16 -6.30 -9.02
CA ALA A 91 10.61 -6.17 -9.20
C ALA A 91 11.11 -6.94 -10.42
N ARG A 92 12.08 -6.37 -11.13
CA ARG A 92 12.78 -7.03 -12.26
C ARG A 92 14.11 -7.57 -11.80
N ARG A 93 14.41 -8.83 -12.14
CA ARG A 93 15.68 -9.47 -11.79
C ARG A 93 16.88 -8.64 -12.30
N HIS A 94 17.91 -8.50 -11.46
CA HIS A 94 19.12 -7.71 -11.69
C HIS A 94 18.92 -6.20 -11.82
N ILE A 95 17.73 -5.68 -11.50
CA ILE A 95 17.50 -4.26 -11.29
C ILE A 95 17.26 -4.06 -9.79
N PRO A 96 18.18 -3.41 -9.06
CA PRO A 96 17.98 -3.15 -7.64
C PRO A 96 16.78 -2.24 -7.42
N ILE A 97 16.11 -2.43 -6.29
CA ILE A 97 15.07 -1.53 -5.80
C ILE A 97 15.59 -0.81 -4.56
N HIS A 98 15.24 0.47 -4.43
CA HIS A 98 15.44 1.23 -3.20
C HIS A 98 14.08 1.66 -2.68
N VAL A 99 13.79 1.35 -1.43
CA VAL A 99 12.51 1.70 -0.80
C VAL A 99 12.79 2.62 0.37
N GLN A 100 12.32 3.86 0.26
CA GLN A 100 12.25 4.77 1.38
C GLN A 100 10.95 4.52 2.13
N TRP A 101 11.06 4.01 3.35
CA TRP A 101 9.93 3.80 4.25
C TRP A 101 9.69 5.07 5.07
N ILE A 102 8.48 5.62 4.98
CA ILE A 102 8.08 6.88 5.61
C ILE A 102 7.02 6.56 6.66
N ASN A 103 7.30 6.89 7.92
CA ASN A 103 6.31 6.79 8.99
C ASN A 103 5.47 8.08 9.05
N ASN A 104 4.21 8.01 8.64
CA ASN A 104 3.24 9.10 8.74
C ASN A 104 2.15 8.81 9.81
N LEU A 105 2.47 7.98 10.79
CA LEU A 105 1.65 7.77 11.98
C LEU A 105 1.97 8.83 13.04
N THR A 106 1.04 9.06 13.96
CA THR A 106 1.25 9.94 15.12
C THR A 106 2.22 9.34 16.15
N GLY A 107 2.41 8.02 16.12
CA GLY A 107 3.28 7.27 17.02
C GLY A 107 4.47 6.60 16.32
N PRO A 108 5.27 5.82 17.09
CA PRO A 108 6.35 5.05 16.50
C PRO A 108 5.81 4.04 15.47
N HIS A 109 6.65 3.70 14.49
CA HIS A 109 6.33 2.65 13.55
C HIS A 109 6.10 1.33 14.31
N PRO A 110 5.01 0.59 14.05
CA PRO A 110 4.63 -0.56 14.88
C PRO A 110 5.49 -1.80 14.66
N LEU A 111 6.15 -1.90 13.51
CA LEU A 111 7.13 -2.96 13.25
C LEU A 111 8.52 -2.47 13.61
N ALA A 112 9.30 -3.36 14.24
CA ALA A 112 10.70 -3.10 14.58
C ALA A 112 11.52 -2.79 13.31
N VAL A 113 12.45 -1.85 13.42
CA VAL A 113 13.50 -1.63 12.41
C VAL A 113 14.57 -2.68 12.64
N ASP A 114 14.91 -3.44 11.59
CA ASP A 114 16.07 -4.35 11.61
C ASP A 114 17.37 -3.52 11.57
N PRO A 115 18.25 -3.58 12.58
CA PRO A 115 19.42 -2.71 12.68
C PRO A 115 20.63 -3.14 11.83
N THR A 116 20.43 -3.98 10.80
CA THR A 116 21.52 -4.55 9.97
C THR A 116 22.25 -3.53 9.11
#